data_AF-A0A842QD68-F1
#
_entry.id   AF-A0A842QD68-F1
#
_cell.length_a   1.000
_cell.length_b   1.000
_cell.length_c   1.000
_cell.angle_alpha   90.00
_cell.angle_beta   90.00
_cell.angle_gamma   90.00
#
_symmetry.space_group_name_H-M   'P 1'
#
loop_
_entity.id
_entity.type
_entity.pdbx_description
1 polymer ?
#
loop_
_entity_poly.entity_id
_entity_poly.type
_entity_poly.pdbx_seq_one_letter_code
_entity_poly.pdbx_strand_id
1 'polypeptide(L)'
;MRRNSSLFLLAVVILVVLTPSISSVPTESTGEFKLEKIDPSCHIPDYYAVEVPWFHQEHSLSCGPACLKMVFAKHGWTIDEREIQQAANMKASHGGTWTGDMVRAAHFSNMSTALDNASLQGYSLKPCGSDSVGTRQYEEDEMDLLRCLLIQDQTPILLMWYTVAHSYGHYRVLRGYDDVSETLYFADPMGYNATLGVNWTLPYDDFINEWWSYSGYWLQVVSDWEISIDVEESALNPSQYAVNTTITTGIDNDLRQAQSILRDCSTKLSLPNGWELTSGTKEVSIEFDQHGIASAQWSVTQENQSAFDNITVTASAFVGGETNSYDSYEDIICASETVNISTLDKPSLEEINITHTDDGLELIANIENAEFVENCHLLWRNDPTDWHEVAMEESAMGSFTAVTKIPAPGTGENESMQVRFALTDRSGECIKTEAYDYSFYESPIPTSPAISPLIPGAVAVVTLIGIVVIANQLGLLKFRGRSE
;
A
#
# COMPACT_ATOMS: atom_id res chain seq x y z
N MET A 1 -48.10 -45.83 72.40
CA MET A 1 -48.34 -44.66 71.52
C MET A 1 -47.05 -43.86 71.42
N ARG A 2 -46.90 -43.18 70.28
CA ARG A 2 -45.68 -42.57 69.72
C ARG A 2 -44.90 -41.61 70.64
N ARG A 3 -43.60 -41.57 70.31
CA ARG A 3 -42.67 -40.43 70.21
C ARG A 3 -41.92 -39.99 71.48
N ASN A 4 -40.69 -40.50 71.53
CA ASN A 4 -39.53 -39.84 72.10
C ASN A 4 -39.36 -38.44 71.51
N SER A 5 -39.23 -37.51 72.43
CA SER A 5 -38.71 -36.16 72.31
C SER A 5 -37.24 -36.21 71.86
N SER A 6 -36.86 -35.40 70.88
CA SER A 6 -35.54 -34.78 70.81
C SER A 6 -35.54 -33.63 69.82
N LEU A 7 -34.88 -32.57 70.26
CA LEU A 7 -34.69 -31.25 69.70
C LEU A 7 -34.56 -31.20 68.17
N PHE A 8 -35.26 -30.26 67.55
CA PHE A 8 -34.77 -29.58 66.35
C PHE A 8 -34.70 -28.08 66.65
N LEU A 9 -33.46 -27.59 66.67
CA LEU A 9 -33.11 -26.18 66.68
C LEU A 9 -33.46 -25.63 65.28
N LEU A 10 -34.51 -24.82 65.17
CA LEU A 10 -34.80 -24.09 63.93
C LEU A 10 -34.11 -22.73 64.01
N ALA A 11 -32.90 -22.64 63.47
CA ALA A 11 -32.28 -21.36 63.16
C ALA A 11 -33.07 -20.73 61.99
N VAL A 12 -33.76 -19.62 62.26
CA VAL A 12 -34.34 -18.78 61.21
C VAL A 12 -33.18 -17.97 60.62
N VAL A 13 -32.67 -18.42 59.49
CA VAL A 13 -31.80 -17.60 58.62
C VAL A 13 -32.74 -16.76 57.77
N ILE A 14 -32.80 -15.46 58.05
CA ILE A 14 -33.41 -14.48 57.14
C ILE A 14 -32.44 -14.34 55.97
N LEU A 15 -32.75 -15.01 54.86
CA LEU A 15 -32.10 -14.76 53.58
C LEU A 15 -32.66 -13.44 53.04
N VAL A 16 -31.96 -12.34 53.29
CA VAL A 16 -32.18 -11.10 52.54
C VAL A 16 -31.69 -11.39 51.11
N VAL A 17 -32.63 -11.63 50.20
CA VAL A 17 -32.35 -11.63 48.76
C VAL A 17 -32.10 -10.17 48.38
N LEU A 18 -30.84 -9.76 48.45
CA LEU A 18 -30.36 -8.56 47.76
C LEU A 18 -30.40 -8.91 46.27
N THR A 19 -31.43 -8.43 45.58
CA THR A 19 -31.37 -8.35 44.12
C THR A 19 -30.18 -7.46 43.76
N PRO A 20 -29.20 -7.92 42.97
CA PRO A 20 -28.18 -7.01 42.47
C PRO A 20 -28.90 -6.01 41.56
N SER A 21 -28.91 -4.76 41.99
CA SER A 21 -29.16 -3.62 41.11
C SER A 21 -28.10 -3.70 40.00
N ILE A 22 -28.54 -4.05 38.79
CA ILE A 22 -27.71 -3.88 37.59
C ILE A 22 -27.62 -2.38 37.35
N SER A 23 -26.56 -1.75 37.87
CA SER A 23 -26.16 -0.40 37.50
C SER A 23 -24.64 -0.27 37.60
N SER A 24 -23.96 -0.69 36.55
CA SER A 24 -22.79 -0.01 35.99
C SER A 24 -22.39 -0.78 34.75
N VAL A 25 -22.58 -0.15 33.59
CA VAL A 25 -21.81 -0.50 32.39
C VAL A 25 -20.33 -0.52 32.80
N PRO A 26 -19.52 -1.53 32.43
CA PRO A 26 -18.09 -1.48 32.67
C PRO A 26 -17.54 -0.23 31.98
N THR A 27 -17.12 0.76 32.76
CA THR A 27 -16.29 1.84 32.26
C THR A 27 -14.97 1.21 31.84
N GLU A 28 -14.71 1.22 30.53
CA GLU A 28 -13.40 0.95 29.95
C GLU A 28 -12.33 1.70 30.76
N SER A 29 -11.16 1.07 30.95
CA SER A 29 -9.96 1.83 31.28
C SER A 29 -9.57 2.64 30.05
N THR A 30 -10.19 3.80 29.89
CA THR A 30 -9.82 4.81 28.89
C THR A 30 -8.52 5.44 29.36
N GLY A 31 -7.39 4.87 28.95
CA GLY A 31 -6.14 5.62 28.96
C GLY A 31 -6.35 6.83 28.04
N GLU A 32 -6.40 8.02 28.62
CA GLU A 32 -6.36 9.27 27.89
C GLU A 32 -4.93 9.42 27.39
N PHE A 33 -4.69 9.05 26.12
CA PHE A 33 -3.37 9.11 25.49
C PHE A 33 -3.33 10.27 24.52
N LYS A 34 -2.33 11.14 24.71
CA LYS A 34 -2.02 12.28 23.86
C LYS A 34 -0.96 11.83 22.87
N LEU A 35 -1.29 11.79 21.57
CA LEU A 35 -0.26 11.66 20.52
C LEU A 35 0.68 12.86 20.63
N GLU A 36 1.99 12.60 20.62
CA GLU A 36 2.92 13.65 20.25
C GLU A 36 2.70 13.97 18.76
N LYS A 37 2.84 15.26 18.40
CA LYS A 37 2.45 15.85 17.11
C LYS A 37 2.66 14.91 15.91
N ILE A 38 1.59 14.75 15.12
CA ILE A 38 1.58 14.19 13.76
C ILE A 38 2.84 14.63 13.01
N ASP A 39 3.47 13.72 12.27
CA ASP A 39 4.67 14.01 11.50
C ASP A 39 4.49 15.31 10.69
N PRO A 40 5.25 16.38 11.01
CA PRO A 40 5.15 17.67 10.32
C PRO A 40 5.55 17.59 8.83
N SER A 41 5.98 16.42 8.35
CA SER A 41 6.29 16.15 6.95
C SER A 41 5.09 15.78 6.08
N CYS A 42 3.91 15.46 6.65
CA CYS A 42 2.74 15.13 5.84
C CYS A 42 2.26 16.38 5.08
N HIS A 43 2.52 16.42 3.78
CA HIS A 43 1.95 17.45 2.91
C HIS A 43 0.48 17.12 2.66
N ILE A 44 -0.41 17.83 3.37
CA ILE A 44 -1.85 17.68 3.26
C ILE A 44 -2.36 18.55 2.09
N PRO A 45 -2.84 17.95 0.98
CA PRO A 45 -3.50 18.72 -0.09
C PRO A 45 -4.89 19.19 0.37
N ASP A 46 -5.45 20.23 -0.27
CA ASP A 46 -6.79 20.74 0.05
C ASP A 46 -7.92 19.75 -0.29
N TYR A 47 -7.64 18.73 -1.12
CA TYR A 47 -8.58 17.69 -1.49
C TYR A 47 -7.86 16.36 -1.63
N TYR A 48 -8.44 15.31 -1.07
CA TYR A 48 -7.96 13.94 -1.27
C TYR A 48 -9.12 12.96 -1.16
N ALA A 49 -9.13 11.94 -2.02
CA ALA A 49 -10.09 10.85 -1.93
C ALA A 49 -9.47 9.55 -2.43
N VAL A 50 -9.71 8.47 -1.69
CA VAL A 50 -9.33 7.11 -2.05
C VAL A 50 -10.54 6.36 -2.58
N GLU A 51 -10.27 5.43 -3.49
CA GLU A 51 -11.28 4.48 -3.95
C GLU A 51 -11.45 3.38 -2.90
N VAL A 52 -12.70 3.17 -2.48
CA VAL A 52 -13.07 2.12 -1.53
C VAL A 52 -14.17 1.30 -2.17
N PRO A 53 -13.98 -0.01 -2.38
CA PRO A 53 -15.05 -0.88 -2.85
C PRO A 53 -16.25 -0.78 -1.90
N TRP A 54 -17.42 -0.44 -2.44
CA TRP A 54 -18.61 -0.25 -1.63
C TRP A 54 -19.48 -1.50 -1.57
N PHE A 55 -19.91 -1.88 -0.36
CA PHE A 55 -20.86 -2.96 -0.13
C PHE A 55 -22.00 -2.48 0.78
N HIS A 56 -23.23 -2.82 0.38
CA HIS A 56 -24.39 -2.69 1.27
C HIS A 56 -24.32 -3.76 2.36
N GLN A 57 -24.60 -3.39 3.61
CA GLN A 57 -24.64 -4.34 4.73
C GLN A 57 -25.70 -5.43 4.53
N GLU A 58 -25.37 -6.69 4.80
CA GLU A 58 -26.31 -7.81 4.61
C GLU A 58 -27.44 -7.84 5.65
N HIS A 59 -27.20 -7.28 6.84
CA HIS A 59 -28.14 -7.26 7.95
C HIS A 59 -28.27 -5.83 8.51
N SER A 60 -29.42 -5.46 9.08
CA SER A 60 -29.65 -4.10 9.60
C SER A 60 -28.74 -3.68 10.76
N LEU A 61 -27.96 -4.62 11.31
CA LEU A 61 -27.03 -4.40 12.43
C LEU A 61 -25.56 -4.68 12.06
N SER A 62 -25.27 -4.99 10.79
CA SER A 62 -23.93 -5.38 10.33
C SER A 62 -23.14 -4.23 9.71
N CYS A 63 -23.43 -2.98 10.07
CA CYS A 63 -22.69 -1.82 9.53
C CYS A 63 -21.18 -1.90 9.81
N GLY A 64 -20.78 -2.36 11.00
CA GLY A 64 -19.37 -2.61 11.32
C GLY A 64 -18.74 -3.67 10.40
N PRO A 65 -19.25 -4.92 10.40
CA PRO A 65 -18.78 -5.97 9.50
C PRO A 65 -18.76 -5.57 8.01
N ALA A 66 -19.74 -4.80 7.54
CA ALA A 66 -19.77 -4.28 6.17
C ALA A 66 -18.67 -3.26 5.92
N CYS A 67 -18.39 -2.35 6.87
CA CYS A 67 -17.24 -1.45 6.77
C CYS A 67 -15.91 -2.20 6.72
N LEU A 68 -15.72 -3.21 7.56
CA LEU A 68 -14.51 -4.01 7.55
C LEU A 68 -14.37 -4.81 6.24
N LYS A 69 -15.47 -5.31 5.66
CA LYS A 69 -15.48 -5.90 4.33
C LYS A 69 -15.02 -4.93 3.24
N MET A 70 -15.47 -3.66 3.28
CA MET A 70 -15.04 -2.62 2.33
C MET A 70 -13.52 -2.38 2.44
N VAL A 71 -12.98 -2.28 3.66
CA VAL A 71 -11.54 -2.09 3.89
C VAL A 71 -10.74 -3.33 3.48
N PHE A 72 -11.21 -4.54 3.80
CA PHE A 72 -10.60 -5.78 3.31
C PHE A 72 -10.57 -5.87 1.79
N ALA A 73 -11.64 -5.48 1.12
CA ALA A 73 -11.69 -5.47 -0.34
C ALA A 73 -10.75 -4.44 -0.97
N LYS A 74 -10.53 -3.30 -0.30
CA LYS A 74 -9.49 -2.33 -0.71
C LYS A 74 -8.10 -2.97 -0.71
N HIS A 75 -7.82 -3.82 0.27
CA HIS A 75 -6.58 -4.61 0.38
C HIS A 75 -6.60 -5.90 -0.48
N GLY A 76 -7.59 -6.06 -1.37
CA GLY A 76 -7.68 -7.21 -2.30
C GLY A 76 -8.37 -8.46 -1.73
N TRP A 77 -8.86 -8.43 -0.49
CA TRP A 77 -9.52 -9.58 0.15
C TRP A 77 -11.04 -9.54 -0.03
N THR A 78 -11.61 -10.62 -0.53
CA THR A 78 -13.06 -10.75 -0.78
C THR A 78 -13.76 -11.59 0.30
N ILE A 79 -13.54 -11.22 1.57
CA ILE A 79 -14.07 -11.96 2.73
C ILE A 79 -15.60 -11.80 2.80
N ASP A 80 -16.29 -12.92 3.05
CA ASP A 80 -17.75 -12.94 3.21
C ASP A 80 -18.16 -12.15 4.46
N GLU A 81 -19.18 -11.30 4.36
CA GLU A 81 -19.61 -10.46 5.49
C GLU A 81 -20.04 -11.31 6.68
N ARG A 82 -20.59 -12.51 6.44
CA ARG A 82 -21.05 -13.42 7.49
C ARG A 82 -19.89 -14.00 8.30
N GLU A 83 -18.75 -14.26 7.67
CA GLU A 83 -17.54 -14.66 8.40
C GLU A 83 -17.10 -13.52 9.33
N ILE A 84 -17.12 -12.27 8.83
CA ILE A 84 -16.77 -11.08 9.62
C ILE A 84 -17.76 -10.86 10.76
N GLN A 85 -19.07 -11.02 10.51
CA GLN A 85 -20.12 -10.93 11.55
C GLN A 85 -19.87 -11.95 12.67
N GLN A 86 -19.44 -13.17 12.32
CA GLN A 86 -19.12 -14.23 13.29
C GLN A 86 -17.83 -13.92 14.07
N ALA A 87 -16.76 -13.50 13.38
CA ALA A 87 -15.51 -13.11 14.01
C ALA A 87 -15.69 -11.93 14.98
N ALA A 88 -16.50 -10.95 14.59
CA ALA A 88 -16.83 -9.78 15.40
C ALA A 88 -17.93 -10.02 16.46
N ASN A 89 -18.41 -11.26 16.62
CA ASN A 89 -19.50 -11.60 17.56
C ASN A 89 -20.72 -10.63 17.45
N MET A 90 -21.12 -10.29 16.22
CA MET A 90 -22.25 -9.39 15.97
C MET A 90 -23.54 -10.02 16.52
N LYS A 91 -24.22 -9.31 17.43
CA LYS A 91 -25.45 -9.80 18.07
C LYS A 91 -26.54 -8.74 18.15
N ALA A 92 -27.77 -9.17 17.89
CA ALA A 92 -28.95 -8.33 18.07
C ALA A 92 -29.11 -7.85 19.53
N SER A 93 -28.71 -8.67 20.51
CA SER A 93 -28.73 -8.29 21.93
C SER A 93 -27.78 -7.14 22.28
N HIS A 94 -26.78 -6.86 21.44
CA HIS A 94 -25.84 -5.74 21.61
C HIS A 94 -26.26 -4.52 20.79
N GLY A 95 -27.30 -4.64 19.95
CA GLY A 95 -27.62 -3.63 18.94
C GLY A 95 -26.62 -3.59 17.78
N GLY A 96 -25.78 -4.61 17.60
CA GLY A 96 -24.75 -4.66 16.56
C GLY A 96 -23.44 -5.29 17.04
N THR A 97 -22.34 -4.60 16.78
CA THR A 97 -20.97 -5.03 17.06
C THR A 97 -20.27 -4.02 17.98
N TRP A 98 -19.49 -4.49 18.95
CA TRP A 98 -18.67 -3.62 19.80
C TRP A 98 -17.38 -3.20 19.09
N THR A 99 -16.84 -2.03 19.45
CA THR A 99 -15.59 -1.50 18.88
C THR A 99 -14.39 -2.42 19.11
N GLY A 100 -14.26 -3.02 20.30
CA GLY A 100 -13.19 -3.99 20.57
C GLY A 100 -13.33 -5.26 19.72
N ASP A 101 -14.56 -5.72 19.48
CA ASP A 101 -14.81 -6.88 18.63
C ASP A 101 -14.53 -6.59 17.15
N MET A 102 -14.72 -5.34 16.71
CA MET A 102 -14.33 -4.88 15.37
C MET A 102 -12.81 -4.91 15.16
N VAL A 103 -12.02 -4.48 16.15
CA VAL A 103 -10.56 -4.57 16.12
C VAL A 103 -10.12 -6.03 16.06
N ARG A 104 -10.67 -6.87 16.95
CA ARG A 104 -10.40 -8.31 16.94
C ARG A 104 -10.77 -8.96 15.61
N ALA A 105 -11.89 -8.56 14.99
CA ALA A 105 -12.29 -9.11 13.70
C ALA A 105 -11.25 -8.84 12.60
N ALA A 106 -10.51 -7.72 12.66
CA ALA A 106 -9.39 -7.51 11.76
C ALA A 106 -8.19 -8.42 12.07
N HIS A 107 -7.90 -8.63 13.37
CA HIS A 107 -6.85 -9.56 13.83
C HIS A 107 -7.16 -11.04 13.56
N PHE A 108 -8.42 -11.40 13.34
CA PHE A 108 -8.89 -12.78 13.36
C PHE A 108 -8.11 -13.69 12.41
N SER A 109 -7.44 -14.69 12.98
CA SER A 109 -6.59 -15.65 12.28
C SER A 109 -7.00 -17.09 12.62
N ASN A 110 -6.33 -18.05 12.00
CA ASN A 110 -6.49 -19.48 12.28
C ASN A 110 -6.07 -19.90 13.71
N MET A 111 -5.55 -18.99 14.53
CA MET A 111 -5.21 -19.26 15.93
C MET A 111 -6.41 -19.12 16.87
N SER A 112 -7.40 -18.32 16.51
CA SER A 112 -8.59 -18.12 17.32
C SER A 112 -9.86 -18.66 16.66
N THR A 113 -10.95 -18.73 17.41
CA THR A 113 -12.22 -19.31 16.98
C THR A 113 -13.36 -18.33 17.23
N ALA A 114 -14.29 -18.20 16.29
CA ALA A 114 -15.48 -17.38 16.48
C ALA A 114 -16.42 -18.01 17.53
N LEU A 115 -16.96 -17.20 18.46
CA LEU A 115 -17.76 -17.71 19.59
C LEU A 115 -19.00 -18.52 19.17
N ASP A 116 -19.71 -18.04 18.17
CA ASP A 116 -20.96 -18.66 17.71
C ASP A 116 -20.74 -19.67 16.56
N ASN A 117 -19.49 -19.87 16.13
CA ASN A 117 -19.12 -20.83 15.09
C ASN A 117 -17.76 -21.46 15.37
N ALA A 118 -17.78 -22.57 16.11
CA ALA A 118 -16.56 -23.31 16.47
C ALA A 118 -15.78 -23.88 15.27
N SER A 119 -16.39 -23.92 14.07
CA SER A 119 -15.72 -24.36 12.84
C SER A 119 -15.04 -23.23 12.08
N LEU A 120 -15.29 -21.97 12.44
CA LEU A 120 -14.63 -20.81 11.85
C LEU A 120 -13.36 -20.47 12.66
N GLN A 121 -12.20 -20.78 12.08
CA GLN A 121 -10.87 -20.48 12.61
C GLN A 121 -10.08 -19.72 11.55
N GLY A 122 -9.99 -18.40 11.70
CA GLY A 122 -9.56 -17.51 10.64
C GLY A 122 -10.58 -17.40 9.51
N TYR A 123 -10.33 -16.46 8.59
CA TYR A 123 -11.15 -16.31 7.40
C TYR A 123 -10.79 -17.35 6.34
N SER A 124 -11.77 -17.77 5.56
CA SER A 124 -11.56 -18.81 4.53
C SER A 124 -10.55 -18.41 3.46
N LEU A 125 -10.44 -17.11 3.17
CA LEU A 125 -9.53 -16.55 2.17
C LEU A 125 -8.27 -15.92 2.76
N LYS A 126 -8.19 -15.78 4.09
CA LYS A 126 -7.06 -15.12 4.78
C LYS A 126 -6.76 -15.86 6.09
N PRO A 127 -5.79 -16.79 6.10
CA PRO A 127 -5.52 -17.63 7.26
C PRO A 127 -4.81 -16.88 8.41
N CYS A 128 -4.18 -15.73 8.13
CA CYS A 128 -3.66 -14.81 9.14
C CYS A 128 -4.45 -13.50 9.14
N GLY A 129 -4.47 -12.82 10.28
CA GLY A 129 -5.16 -11.55 10.46
C GLY A 129 -4.45 -10.39 9.75
N SER A 130 -5.16 -9.28 9.65
CA SER A 130 -4.59 -7.97 9.32
C SER A 130 -4.20 -7.25 10.60
N ASP A 131 -3.29 -6.30 10.46
CA ASP A 131 -2.96 -5.40 11.56
C ASP A 131 -4.09 -4.41 11.81
N SER A 132 -4.41 -4.15 13.08
CA SER A 132 -5.46 -3.20 13.41
C SER A 132 -5.26 -2.54 14.77
N VAL A 133 -5.65 -1.27 14.82
CA VAL A 133 -5.75 -0.49 16.05
C VAL A 133 -7.12 0.14 16.13
N GLY A 134 -7.72 0.07 17.32
CA GLY A 134 -8.84 0.92 17.71
C GLY A 134 -8.33 1.97 18.67
N THR A 135 -8.67 3.24 18.44
CA THR A 135 -8.27 4.30 19.35
C THR A 135 -9.40 5.30 19.52
N ARG A 136 -9.38 6.01 20.65
CA ARG A 136 -10.21 7.17 20.93
C ARG A 136 -9.29 8.34 21.11
N GLN A 137 -9.47 9.36 20.31
CA GLN A 137 -8.70 10.59 20.42
C GLN A 137 -9.69 11.74 20.44
N TYR A 138 -9.47 12.73 21.31
CA TYR A 138 -10.11 14.05 21.16
C TYR A 138 -9.09 15.18 21.39
N GLU A 139 -8.52 15.76 20.32
CA GLU A 139 -7.75 17.01 20.31
C GLU A 139 -8.04 17.86 19.04
N GLU A 140 -7.75 19.18 19.09
CA GLU A 140 -8.03 20.15 18.00
C GLU A 140 -7.40 19.75 16.64
N ASP A 141 -6.35 18.92 16.62
CA ASP A 141 -5.57 18.53 15.44
C ASP A 141 -6.08 17.23 14.75
N GLU A 142 -7.27 16.71 15.10
CA GLU A 142 -7.75 15.40 14.64
C GLU A 142 -8.11 15.28 13.17
N MET A 143 -8.55 16.38 12.58
CA MET A 143 -8.78 16.40 11.14
C MET A 143 -7.47 16.16 10.40
N ASP A 144 -6.34 16.67 10.90
CA ASP A 144 -5.04 16.40 10.29
C ASP A 144 -4.65 14.92 10.41
N LEU A 145 -4.98 14.25 11.53
CA LEU A 145 -4.77 12.81 11.65
C LEU A 145 -5.58 12.04 10.59
N LEU A 146 -6.88 12.33 10.47
CA LEU A 146 -7.74 11.66 9.49
C LEU A 146 -7.28 11.91 8.05
N ARG A 147 -6.81 13.12 7.75
CA ARG A 147 -6.22 13.47 6.44
C ARG A 147 -4.92 12.70 6.20
N CYS A 148 -4.02 12.65 7.18
CA CYS A 148 -2.76 11.92 7.09
C CYS A 148 -2.99 10.43 6.84
N LEU A 149 -3.93 9.81 7.56
CA LEU A 149 -4.33 8.42 7.34
C LEU A 149 -4.77 8.22 5.89
N LEU A 150 -5.66 9.07 5.36
CA LEU A 150 -6.10 8.96 3.97
C LEU A 150 -4.95 9.10 2.97
N ILE A 151 -4.05 10.07 3.16
CA ILE A 151 -2.89 10.29 2.27
C ILE A 151 -1.93 9.09 2.28
N GLN A 152 -1.85 8.38 3.40
CA GLN A 152 -1.11 7.14 3.56
C GLN A 152 -1.88 5.90 3.04
N ASP A 153 -2.94 6.14 2.25
CA ASP A 153 -3.83 5.12 1.70
C ASP A 153 -4.51 4.26 2.77
N GLN A 154 -4.68 4.79 3.98
CA GLN A 154 -5.44 4.17 5.07
C GLN A 154 -6.87 4.71 5.07
N THR A 155 -7.85 3.82 5.26
CA THR A 155 -9.28 4.19 5.27
C THR A 155 -9.89 3.91 6.63
N PRO A 156 -9.94 4.90 7.54
CA PRO A 156 -10.39 4.66 8.90
C PRO A 156 -11.88 4.31 8.93
N ILE A 157 -12.21 3.31 9.75
CA ILE A 157 -13.58 2.94 10.09
C ILE A 157 -13.96 3.71 11.35
N LEU A 158 -15.03 4.49 11.31
CA LEU A 158 -15.44 5.33 12.42
C LEU A 158 -16.79 4.91 12.94
N LEU A 159 -16.97 4.97 14.26
CA LEU A 159 -18.25 4.76 14.92
C LEU A 159 -18.84 6.11 15.31
N MET A 160 -19.96 6.48 14.71
CA MET A 160 -20.57 7.80 14.88
C MET A 160 -22.09 7.67 15.05
N TRP A 161 -22.79 8.76 15.37
CA TRP A 161 -24.25 8.75 15.31
C TRP A 161 -24.75 8.45 13.89
N TYR A 162 -25.87 7.75 13.78
CA TYR A 162 -26.51 7.50 12.49
C TYR A 162 -27.09 8.79 11.87
N THR A 163 -27.64 9.67 12.72
CA THR A 163 -28.23 10.96 12.36
C THR A 163 -28.05 11.97 13.50
N VAL A 164 -28.22 13.26 13.19
CA VAL A 164 -28.28 14.37 14.17
C VAL A 164 -29.38 14.22 15.24
N ALA A 165 -30.31 13.28 15.08
CA ALA A 165 -31.29 12.96 16.13
C ALA A 165 -30.71 12.04 17.22
N HIS A 166 -29.45 11.62 17.11
CA HIS A 166 -28.72 10.78 18.07
C HIS A 166 -29.46 9.49 18.41
N SER A 167 -30.00 8.84 17.37
CA SER A 167 -30.91 7.69 17.52
C SER A 167 -30.20 6.38 17.85
N TYR A 168 -29.07 6.09 17.19
CA TYR A 168 -28.21 4.94 17.44
C TYR A 168 -26.85 5.13 16.75
N GLY A 169 -25.88 4.29 17.09
CA GLY A 169 -24.54 4.28 16.50
C GLY A 169 -24.46 3.60 15.14
N HIS A 170 -23.58 4.07 14.28
CA HIS A 170 -23.39 3.54 12.93
C HIS A 170 -21.93 3.63 12.51
N TYR A 171 -21.42 2.54 11.93
CA TYR A 171 -20.08 2.51 11.38
C TYR A 171 -20.07 3.03 9.93
N ARG A 172 -19.06 3.83 9.59
CA ARG A 172 -18.79 4.29 8.22
C ARG A 172 -17.29 4.23 7.93
N VAL A 173 -16.92 4.06 6.67
CA VAL A 173 -15.53 4.17 6.23
C VAL A 173 -15.30 5.58 5.71
N LEU A 174 -14.36 6.32 6.28
CA LEU A 174 -13.90 7.58 5.71
C LEU A 174 -13.04 7.30 4.48
N ARG A 175 -13.30 7.99 3.38
CA ARG A 175 -12.60 7.81 2.11
C ARG A 175 -12.06 9.09 1.49
N GLY A 176 -12.30 10.24 2.09
CA GLY A 176 -11.82 11.48 1.51
C GLY A 176 -12.29 12.72 2.25
N TYR A 177 -11.74 13.85 1.82
CA TYR A 177 -12.06 15.17 2.34
C TYR A 177 -11.87 16.23 1.24
N ASP A 178 -12.53 17.37 1.43
CA ASP A 178 -12.43 18.58 0.61
C ASP A 178 -12.44 19.79 1.54
N ASP A 179 -11.28 20.41 1.73
CA ASP A 179 -11.11 21.59 2.57
C ASP A 179 -11.70 22.85 1.92
N VAL A 180 -11.90 22.88 0.61
CA VAL A 180 -12.56 24.00 -0.07
C VAL A 180 -14.05 24.01 0.22
N SER A 181 -14.67 22.84 0.29
CA SER A 181 -16.09 22.68 0.64
C SER A 181 -16.34 22.25 2.09
N GLU A 182 -15.29 22.15 2.91
CA GLU A 182 -15.30 21.71 4.30
C GLU A 182 -16.13 20.42 4.50
N THR A 183 -15.92 19.44 3.62
CA THR A 183 -16.75 18.23 3.52
C THR A 183 -15.92 16.96 3.59
N LEU A 184 -16.37 15.99 4.41
CA LEU A 184 -15.85 14.63 4.43
C LEU A 184 -16.68 13.71 3.54
N TYR A 185 -16.01 12.72 2.94
CA TYR A 185 -16.63 11.69 2.12
C TYR A 185 -16.52 10.33 2.79
N PHE A 186 -17.63 9.60 2.83
CA PHE A 186 -17.72 8.29 3.43
C PHE A 186 -18.32 7.27 2.47
N ALA A 187 -17.87 6.03 2.64
CA ALA A 187 -18.61 4.86 2.21
C ALA A 187 -19.53 4.40 3.36
N ASP A 188 -20.82 4.68 3.22
CA ASP A 188 -21.88 4.30 4.18
C ASP A 188 -22.51 2.96 3.76
N PRO A 189 -22.39 1.90 4.58
CA PRO A 189 -22.94 0.58 4.25
C PRO A 189 -24.48 0.52 4.26
N MET A 190 -25.19 1.54 4.78
CA MET A 190 -26.66 1.66 4.71
C MET A 190 -27.15 2.39 3.45
N GLY A 191 -26.26 2.85 2.56
CA GLY A 191 -26.66 3.56 1.35
C GLY A 191 -27.56 2.69 0.44
N TYR A 192 -28.69 3.23 -0.02
CA TYR A 192 -29.67 2.47 -0.82
C TYR A 192 -29.13 1.88 -2.14
N ASN A 193 -28.03 2.43 -2.66
CA ASN A 193 -27.29 1.92 -3.82
C ASN A 193 -25.85 2.42 -3.79
N ALA A 194 -24.99 1.86 -4.64
CA ALA A 194 -23.58 2.21 -4.69
C ALA A 194 -23.34 3.71 -4.89
N THR A 195 -24.15 4.39 -5.70
CA THR A 195 -24.00 5.83 -5.97
C THR A 195 -24.24 6.69 -4.73
N LEU A 196 -25.25 6.34 -3.91
CA LEU A 196 -25.60 7.08 -2.70
C LEU A 196 -24.80 6.62 -1.48
N GLY A 197 -24.37 5.36 -1.45
CA GLY A 197 -23.58 4.79 -0.37
C GLY A 197 -22.10 5.15 -0.43
N VAL A 198 -21.51 5.23 -1.63
CA VAL A 198 -20.07 5.56 -1.79
C VAL A 198 -19.77 7.05 -1.66
N ASN A 199 -20.77 7.91 -1.85
CA ASN A 199 -20.61 9.37 -1.85
C ASN A 199 -21.46 10.03 -0.77
N TRP A 200 -21.60 9.35 0.38
CA TRP A 200 -22.23 9.97 1.52
C TRP A 200 -21.29 11.04 2.08
N THR A 201 -21.80 12.25 2.29
CA THR A 201 -20.97 13.39 2.71
C THR A 201 -21.44 13.99 4.02
N LEU A 202 -20.51 14.59 4.75
CA LEU A 202 -20.79 15.30 5.99
C LEU A 202 -19.92 16.55 6.11
N PRO A 203 -20.46 17.73 6.45
CA PRO A 203 -19.66 18.90 6.76
C PRO A 203 -18.74 18.65 7.97
N TYR A 204 -17.57 19.28 7.99
CA TYR A 204 -16.59 19.12 9.08
C TYR A 204 -17.19 19.47 10.45
N ASP A 205 -17.88 20.59 10.54
CA ASP A 205 -18.49 21.06 11.79
C ASP A 205 -19.52 20.06 12.34
N ASP A 206 -20.38 19.52 11.47
CA ASP A 206 -21.35 18.51 11.88
C ASP A 206 -20.64 17.22 12.32
N PHE A 207 -19.63 16.79 11.57
CA PHE A 207 -18.86 15.59 11.86
C PHE A 207 -18.23 15.63 13.26
N ILE A 208 -17.45 16.67 13.55
CA ILE A 208 -16.69 16.79 14.80
C ILE A 208 -17.65 17.06 15.97
N ASN A 209 -18.51 18.06 15.85
CA ASN A 209 -19.25 18.56 17.02
C ASN A 209 -20.46 17.69 17.38
N GLU A 210 -21.01 16.97 16.41
CA GLU A 210 -22.24 16.21 16.62
C GLU A 210 -21.99 14.72 16.39
N TRP A 211 -21.61 14.31 15.18
CA TRP A 211 -21.71 12.90 14.77
C TRP A 211 -20.69 11.98 15.43
N TRP A 212 -19.40 12.32 15.38
CA TRP A 212 -18.33 11.42 15.82
C TRP A 212 -18.20 11.31 17.35
N SER A 213 -18.74 12.31 18.07
CA SER A 213 -18.81 12.34 19.53
C SER A 213 -19.50 11.11 20.15
N TYR A 214 -20.37 10.41 19.41
CA TYR A 214 -21.10 9.22 19.85
C TYR A 214 -20.24 8.19 20.59
N SER A 215 -19.07 7.90 20.05
CA SER A 215 -18.18 6.84 20.53
C SER A 215 -16.99 7.37 21.32
N GLY A 216 -17.02 8.66 21.68
CA GLY A 216 -15.83 9.38 22.12
C GLY A 216 -14.77 9.41 21.03
N TYR A 217 -15.19 9.70 19.79
CA TYR A 217 -14.30 9.86 18.63
C TYR A 217 -13.48 8.60 18.33
N TRP A 218 -14.14 7.43 18.46
CA TRP A 218 -13.48 6.17 18.17
C TRP A 218 -13.27 6.01 16.65
N LEU A 219 -12.08 5.57 16.28
CA LEU A 219 -11.75 5.09 14.95
C LEU A 219 -11.01 3.75 15.03
N GLN A 220 -11.06 3.02 13.92
CA GLN A 220 -10.23 1.85 13.66
C GLN A 220 -9.46 2.04 12.35
N VAL A 221 -8.18 1.71 12.39
CA VAL A 221 -7.34 1.56 11.20
C VAL A 221 -7.06 0.06 11.00
N VAL A 222 -7.07 -0.38 9.74
CA VAL A 222 -6.74 -1.75 9.35
C VAL A 222 -5.75 -1.68 8.21
N SER A 223 -4.59 -2.30 8.40
CA SER A 223 -3.55 -2.37 7.39
C SER A 223 -3.05 -3.80 7.27
N ASP A 224 -2.76 -4.21 6.04
CA ASP A 224 -1.85 -5.31 5.84
C ASP A 224 -0.41 -4.81 5.93
N TRP A 225 0.49 -5.70 6.32
CA TRP A 225 1.90 -5.39 6.26
C TRP A 225 2.38 -5.45 4.82
N GLU A 226 3.15 -4.45 4.43
CA GLU A 226 3.84 -4.40 3.16
C GLU A 226 5.28 -4.85 3.35
N ILE A 227 5.76 -5.69 2.44
CA ILE A 227 7.13 -6.17 2.43
C ILE A 227 7.76 -5.72 1.12
N SER A 228 8.83 -4.94 1.20
CA SER A 228 9.67 -4.60 0.05
C SER A 228 10.95 -5.42 0.13
N ILE A 229 11.23 -6.19 -0.93
CA ILE A 229 12.44 -7.01 -1.04
C ILE A 229 13.33 -6.40 -2.11
N ASP A 230 14.53 -6.04 -1.70
CA ASP A 230 15.60 -5.57 -2.57
C ASP A 230 16.73 -6.61 -2.56
N VAL A 231 17.22 -6.97 -3.73
CA VAL A 231 18.22 -8.03 -3.89
C VAL A 231 19.36 -7.49 -4.73
N GLU A 232 20.53 -7.37 -4.13
CA GLU A 232 21.72 -6.79 -4.77
C GLU A 232 22.80 -7.85 -4.96
N GLU A 233 23.34 -7.98 -6.17
CA GLU A 233 24.51 -8.81 -6.43
C GLU A 233 25.77 -8.21 -5.79
N SER A 234 26.60 -9.05 -5.19
CA SER A 234 27.87 -8.62 -4.61
C SER A 234 28.88 -8.29 -5.71
N ALA A 235 29.33 -7.04 -5.74
CA ALA A 235 30.43 -6.61 -6.62
C ALA A 235 31.75 -7.37 -6.42
N LEU A 236 31.91 -8.08 -5.30
CA LEU A 236 33.11 -8.89 -4.99
C LEU A 236 32.97 -10.36 -5.39
N ASN A 237 31.74 -10.88 -5.47
CA ASN A 237 31.45 -12.27 -5.76
C ASN A 237 30.11 -12.39 -6.49
N PRO A 238 30.12 -12.58 -7.82
CA PRO A 238 28.90 -12.69 -8.63
C PRO A 238 27.94 -13.82 -8.21
N SER A 239 28.42 -14.80 -7.44
CA SER A 239 27.58 -15.87 -6.91
C SER A 239 26.97 -15.54 -5.53
N GLN A 240 27.10 -14.30 -5.05
CA GLN A 240 26.62 -13.88 -3.73
C GLN A 240 25.70 -12.66 -3.84
N TYR A 241 24.59 -12.70 -3.11
CA TYR A 241 23.55 -11.65 -3.13
C TYR A 241 23.26 -11.18 -1.70
N ALA A 242 23.01 -9.88 -1.55
CA ALA A 242 22.42 -9.29 -0.36
C ALA A 242 20.91 -9.18 -0.57
N VAL A 243 20.13 -9.78 0.32
CA VAL A 243 18.67 -9.64 0.35
C VAL A 243 18.35 -8.67 1.46
N ASN A 244 18.01 -7.44 1.09
CA ASN A 244 17.54 -6.39 1.98
C ASN A 244 16.02 -6.41 1.99
N THR A 245 15.42 -6.28 3.17
CA THR A 245 13.95 -6.25 3.27
C THR A 245 13.52 -5.15 4.22
N THR A 246 12.50 -4.42 3.79
CA THR A 246 11.79 -3.43 4.61
C THR A 246 10.36 -3.92 4.79
N ILE A 247 9.88 -3.89 6.03
CA ILE A 247 8.54 -4.27 6.42
C ILE A 247 7.87 -3.04 7.00
N THR A 248 6.70 -2.69 6.46
CA THR A 248 5.92 -1.53 6.91
C THR A 248 4.56 -2.04 7.37
N THR A 249 4.17 -1.69 8.59
CA THR A 249 2.87 -2.12 9.12
C THR A 249 1.68 -1.29 8.62
N GLY A 250 1.95 -0.13 8.02
CA GLY A 250 0.94 0.85 7.60
C GLY A 250 0.23 1.60 8.74
N ILE A 251 0.57 1.30 10.00
CA ILE A 251 0.02 1.97 11.18
C ILE A 251 1.20 2.44 12.05
N ASP A 252 1.24 3.75 12.30
CA ASP A 252 2.24 4.37 13.17
C ASP A 252 2.15 3.80 14.60
N ASN A 253 3.29 3.53 15.23
CA ASN A 253 3.31 2.94 16.57
C ASN A 253 2.74 3.89 17.63
N ASP A 254 2.73 5.20 17.39
CA ASP A 254 2.09 6.15 18.28
C ASP A 254 0.57 5.95 18.33
N LEU A 255 -0.06 5.51 17.22
CA LEU A 255 -1.46 5.09 17.20
C LEU A 255 -1.70 3.78 17.96
N ARG A 256 -0.68 2.92 18.09
CA ARG A 256 -0.80 1.59 18.73
C ARG A 256 -0.74 1.60 20.24
N GLN A 257 -0.14 2.63 20.85
CA GLN A 257 0.25 2.61 22.27
C GLN A 257 -0.91 2.35 23.25
N ALA A 258 -2.17 2.40 22.79
CA ALA A 258 -3.36 2.22 23.61
C ALA A 258 -3.96 0.79 23.67
N GLN A 259 -3.84 -0.09 22.64
CA GLN A 259 -4.73 -1.28 22.58
C GLN A 259 -4.16 -2.60 22.00
N SER A 260 -3.11 -2.60 21.17
CA SER A 260 -2.55 -3.85 20.61
C SER A 260 -1.03 -3.77 20.47
N ILE A 261 -0.32 -4.52 21.32
CA ILE A 261 1.14 -4.66 21.22
C ILE A 261 1.43 -5.89 20.34
N LEU A 262 2.12 -5.65 19.23
CA LEU A 262 2.69 -6.72 18.42
C LEU A 262 3.78 -7.42 19.24
N ARG A 263 3.73 -8.76 19.32
CA ARG A 263 4.67 -9.60 20.07
C ARG A 263 5.38 -10.58 19.15
N ASP A 264 6.61 -10.91 19.51
CA ASP A 264 7.47 -11.88 18.82
C ASP A 264 7.54 -11.63 17.30
N CYS A 265 7.65 -10.34 16.92
CA CYS A 265 7.77 -9.92 15.53
C CYS A 265 9.02 -10.57 14.90
N SER A 266 8.81 -11.24 13.78
CA SER A 266 9.85 -12.00 13.09
C SER A 266 9.66 -11.98 11.59
N THR A 267 10.77 -12.16 10.87
CA THR A 267 10.81 -12.35 9.42
C THR A 267 11.51 -13.65 9.08
N LYS A 268 11.06 -14.30 8.02
CA LYS A 268 11.55 -15.59 7.56
C LYS A 268 11.82 -15.56 6.07
N LEU A 269 13.06 -15.87 5.72
CA LEU A 269 13.53 -16.04 4.35
C LEU A 269 13.30 -17.49 3.87
N SER A 270 12.59 -17.63 2.76
CA SER A 270 12.48 -18.87 2.00
C SER A 270 13.24 -18.73 0.69
N LEU A 271 14.13 -19.69 0.44
CA LEU A 271 15.05 -19.69 -0.69
C LEU A 271 14.69 -20.80 -1.68
N PRO A 272 14.93 -20.59 -2.99
CA PRO A 272 14.76 -21.63 -3.99
C PRO A 272 15.81 -22.75 -3.82
N ASN A 273 15.61 -23.85 -4.53
CA ASN A 273 16.55 -24.98 -4.48
C ASN A 273 17.94 -24.55 -5.00
N GLY A 274 18.99 -24.94 -4.28
CA GLY A 274 20.38 -24.60 -4.62
C GLY A 274 20.86 -23.29 -4.02
N TRP A 275 19.96 -22.41 -3.57
CA TRP A 275 20.33 -21.21 -2.84
C TRP A 275 20.63 -21.52 -1.38
N GLU A 276 21.76 -21.01 -0.90
CA GLU A 276 22.22 -21.23 0.47
C GLU A 276 22.44 -19.90 1.20
N LEU A 277 22.16 -19.89 2.49
CA LEU A 277 22.46 -18.75 3.35
C LEU A 277 23.96 -18.78 3.68
N THR A 278 24.69 -17.69 3.39
CA THR A 278 26.14 -17.65 3.66
C THR A 278 26.46 -17.48 5.14
N SER A 279 25.56 -16.85 5.91
CA SER A 279 25.69 -16.64 7.36
C SER A 279 24.35 -16.31 8.03
N GLY A 280 24.22 -16.66 9.32
CA GLY A 280 23.04 -16.33 10.12
C GLY A 280 21.95 -17.40 10.11
N THR A 281 20.71 -16.97 10.36
CA THR A 281 19.50 -17.80 10.35
C THR A 281 18.51 -17.29 9.32
N LYS A 282 17.72 -18.21 8.74
CA LYS A 282 16.64 -17.83 7.82
C LYS A 282 15.52 -17.06 8.51
N GLU A 283 15.40 -17.18 9.83
CA GLU A 283 14.41 -16.47 10.63
C GLU A 283 15.12 -15.48 11.57
N VAL A 284 14.63 -14.25 11.61
CA VAL A 284 15.24 -13.12 12.33
C VAL A 284 14.14 -12.37 13.08
N SER A 285 14.39 -12.04 14.35
CA SER A 285 13.51 -11.14 15.10
C SER A 285 13.65 -9.71 14.59
N ILE A 286 12.52 -9.01 14.45
CA ILE A 286 12.48 -7.62 14.01
C ILE A 286 11.82 -6.74 15.07
N GLU A 287 12.17 -5.47 15.07
CA GLU A 287 11.54 -4.45 15.91
C GLU A 287 11.10 -3.30 14.99
N PHE A 288 9.85 -2.86 15.14
CA PHE A 288 9.31 -1.73 14.40
C PHE A 288 9.70 -0.43 15.08
N ASP A 289 10.18 0.55 14.31
CA ASP A 289 10.40 1.91 14.78
C ASP A 289 9.08 2.64 15.04
N GLN A 290 9.15 3.91 15.46
CA GLN A 290 7.95 4.69 15.76
C GLN A 290 6.97 4.79 14.57
N HIS A 291 7.45 4.70 13.33
CA HIS A 291 6.62 4.78 12.13
C HIS A 291 6.10 3.41 11.66
N GLY A 292 6.30 2.36 12.46
CA GLY A 292 5.88 1.02 12.10
C GLY A 292 6.73 0.41 10.99
N ILE A 293 8.02 0.79 10.88
CA ILE A 293 8.97 0.29 9.88
C ILE A 293 10.02 -0.61 10.56
N ALA A 294 10.29 -1.77 9.97
CA ALA A 294 11.36 -2.66 10.36
C ALA A 294 12.19 -3.09 9.15
N SER A 295 13.42 -3.56 9.40
CA SER A 295 14.29 -4.08 8.34
C SER A 295 14.93 -5.40 8.72
N ALA A 296 15.18 -6.23 7.72
CA ALA A 296 15.94 -7.47 7.84
C ALA A 296 16.92 -7.59 6.67
N GLN A 297 18.01 -8.30 6.87
CA GLN A 297 19.04 -8.49 5.86
C GLN A 297 19.60 -9.91 5.90
N TRP A 298 19.79 -10.50 4.72
CA TRP A 298 20.45 -11.79 4.56
C TRP A 298 21.52 -11.72 3.48
N SER A 299 22.52 -12.58 3.61
CA SER A 299 23.47 -12.85 2.53
C SER A 299 23.32 -14.28 2.08
N VAL A 300 23.15 -14.46 0.77
CA VAL A 300 22.86 -15.75 0.14
C VAL A 300 23.80 -15.99 -1.02
N THR A 301 23.97 -17.26 -1.39
CA THR A 301 24.82 -17.65 -2.52
C THR A 301 24.11 -18.68 -3.39
N GLN A 302 24.42 -18.62 -4.69
CA GLN A 302 23.97 -19.57 -5.69
C GLN A 302 25.03 -19.69 -6.79
N GLU A 303 25.36 -20.94 -7.17
CA GLU A 303 26.31 -21.20 -8.27
C GLU A 303 25.62 -21.21 -9.63
N ASN A 304 24.35 -21.65 -9.71
CA ASN A 304 23.61 -21.72 -10.97
C ASN A 304 22.21 -21.12 -10.78
N GLN A 305 22.04 -19.86 -11.17
CA GLN A 305 20.73 -19.22 -11.14
C GLN A 305 19.78 -19.81 -12.20
N SER A 306 18.50 -19.88 -11.86
CA SER A 306 17.41 -20.10 -12.81
C SER A 306 16.57 -18.84 -12.99
N ALA A 307 16.02 -18.64 -14.19
CA ALA A 307 15.05 -17.57 -14.46
C ALA A 307 13.75 -17.69 -13.64
N PHE A 308 13.57 -18.79 -12.89
CA PHE A 308 12.41 -19.05 -12.05
C PHE A 308 12.74 -19.07 -10.56
N ASP A 309 13.94 -18.64 -10.18
CA ASP A 309 14.35 -18.61 -8.79
C ASP A 309 13.63 -17.46 -8.06
N ASN A 310 12.78 -17.84 -7.11
CA ASN A 310 11.99 -16.93 -6.30
C ASN A 310 12.51 -16.87 -4.86
N ILE A 311 12.79 -15.66 -4.38
CA ILE A 311 13.05 -15.39 -2.96
C ILE A 311 11.74 -14.92 -2.35
N THR A 312 11.30 -15.61 -1.31
CA THR A 312 10.10 -15.23 -0.56
C THR A 312 10.51 -14.79 0.85
N VAL A 313 10.01 -13.65 1.29
CA VAL A 313 10.11 -13.21 2.69
C VAL A 313 8.72 -13.20 3.28
N THR A 314 8.57 -13.81 4.45
CA THR A 314 7.34 -13.79 5.25
C THR A 314 7.62 -13.05 6.56
N ALA A 315 6.77 -12.12 6.94
CA ALA A 315 6.82 -11.43 8.21
C ALA A 315 5.59 -11.80 9.05
N SER A 316 5.76 -11.92 10.37
CA SER A 316 4.64 -12.22 11.28
C SER A 316 4.84 -11.69 12.69
N ALA A 317 3.73 -11.49 13.40
CA ALA A 317 3.70 -11.22 14.83
C ALA A 317 2.43 -11.79 15.48
N PHE A 318 2.50 -12.06 16.78
CA PHE A 318 1.31 -12.32 17.59
C PHE A 318 0.66 -11.00 18.00
N VAL A 319 -0.66 -11.00 17.96
CA VAL A 319 -1.49 -9.90 18.48
C VAL A 319 -2.54 -10.49 19.41
N GLY A 320 -2.97 -9.74 20.40
CA GLY A 320 -3.97 -10.20 21.33
C GLY A 320 -4.47 -9.09 22.23
N GLY A 321 -5.55 -9.38 22.95
CA GLY A 321 -6.18 -8.43 23.85
C GLY A 321 -7.45 -9.01 24.46
N GLU A 322 -8.28 -8.13 25.00
CA GLU A 322 -9.59 -8.45 25.57
C GLU A 322 -10.65 -7.59 24.89
N THR A 323 -11.88 -8.07 24.83
CA THR A 323 -13.01 -7.31 24.29
C THR A 323 -14.26 -7.55 25.15
N ASN A 324 -15.37 -6.87 24.83
CA ASN A 324 -16.67 -7.12 25.48
C ASN A 324 -17.15 -8.57 25.35
N SER A 325 -16.72 -9.25 24.28
CA SER A 325 -17.17 -10.61 23.95
C SER A 325 -16.12 -11.67 24.30
N TYR A 326 -14.85 -11.30 24.41
CA TYR A 326 -13.73 -12.21 24.60
C TYR A 326 -12.94 -11.79 25.84
N ASP A 327 -12.95 -12.62 26.88
CA ASP A 327 -12.12 -12.42 28.08
C ASP A 327 -10.63 -12.29 27.74
N SER A 328 -10.20 -12.99 26.68
CA SER A 328 -8.94 -12.75 25.99
C SER A 328 -8.96 -13.40 24.60
N TYR A 329 -8.10 -12.92 23.70
CA TYR A 329 -7.82 -13.56 22.42
C TYR A 329 -6.34 -13.40 22.05
N GLU A 330 -5.85 -14.33 21.25
CA GLU A 330 -4.54 -14.28 20.61
C GLU A 330 -4.71 -14.73 19.15
N ASP A 331 -4.15 -13.96 18.24
CA ASP A 331 -4.15 -14.18 16.80
C ASP A 331 -2.75 -13.91 16.22
N ILE A 332 -2.57 -14.19 14.94
CA ILE A 332 -1.32 -13.95 14.20
C ILE A 332 -1.59 -13.03 13.03
N ILE A 333 -0.79 -11.96 12.92
CA ILE A 333 -0.72 -11.09 11.75
C ILE A 333 0.43 -11.57 10.90
N CYS A 334 0.25 -11.63 9.58
CA CYS A 334 1.32 -12.01 8.67
C CYS A 334 1.20 -11.38 7.29
N ALA A 335 2.34 -11.23 6.64
CA ALA A 335 2.45 -10.87 5.22
C ALA A 335 3.55 -11.69 4.56
N SER A 336 3.47 -11.85 3.25
CA SER A 336 4.50 -12.53 2.47
C SER A 336 4.64 -11.87 1.12
N GLU A 337 5.88 -11.62 0.71
CA GLU A 337 6.21 -11.08 -0.60
C GLU A 337 7.22 -11.99 -1.30
N THR A 338 7.16 -12.05 -2.62
CA THR A 338 8.06 -12.89 -3.42
C THR A 338 8.63 -12.10 -4.58
N VAL A 339 9.96 -11.99 -4.63
CA VAL A 339 10.67 -11.42 -5.76
C VAL A 339 11.30 -12.54 -6.59
N ASN A 340 11.15 -12.47 -7.91
CA ASN A 340 11.87 -13.33 -8.83
C ASN A 340 13.25 -12.70 -9.10
N ILE A 341 14.32 -13.44 -8.84
CA ILE A 341 15.71 -12.98 -8.99
C ILE A 341 16.02 -12.64 -10.45
N SER A 342 15.41 -13.32 -11.43
CA SER A 342 15.57 -13.01 -12.85
C SER A 342 15.01 -11.63 -13.22
N THR A 343 14.25 -11.01 -12.32
CA THR A 343 13.76 -9.64 -12.54
C THR A 343 14.79 -8.57 -12.18
N LEU A 344 15.86 -8.94 -11.48
CA LEU A 344 16.98 -8.05 -11.15
C LEU A 344 17.86 -7.83 -12.38
N ASP A 345 18.04 -8.86 -13.20
CA ASP A 345 18.70 -8.78 -14.50
C ASP A 345 17.72 -8.45 -15.63
N LYS A 346 16.63 -7.74 -15.32
CA LYS A 346 15.70 -7.32 -16.37
C LYS A 346 16.44 -6.47 -17.38
N PRO A 347 16.30 -6.77 -18.68
CA PRO A 347 16.91 -5.95 -19.68
C PRO A 347 16.39 -4.51 -19.56
N SER A 348 17.33 -3.61 -19.40
CA SER A 348 17.10 -2.21 -19.10
C SER A 348 17.59 -1.40 -20.30
N LEU A 349 16.77 -0.46 -20.80
CA LEU A 349 17.18 0.39 -21.89
C LEU A 349 18.09 1.49 -21.32
N GLU A 350 19.40 1.36 -21.52
CA GLU A 350 20.36 2.34 -20.99
C GLU A 350 20.35 3.63 -21.80
N GLU A 351 20.40 3.47 -23.13
CA GLU A 351 20.57 4.58 -24.05
C GLU A 351 19.90 4.28 -25.39
N ILE A 352 19.27 5.32 -25.96
CA ILE A 352 18.82 5.31 -27.35
C ILE A 352 19.60 6.36 -28.12
N ASN A 353 20.30 5.92 -29.14
CA ASN A 353 20.94 6.80 -30.10
C ASN A 353 20.11 6.86 -31.38
N ILE A 354 19.67 8.06 -31.75
CA ILE A 354 18.90 8.31 -32.97
C ILE A 354 19.77 9.13 -33.93
N THR A 355 20.05 8.58 -35.11
CA THR A 355 20.88 9.23 -36.13
C THR A 355 20.08 9.44 -37.41
N HIS A 356 20.21 10.63 -38.00
CA HIS A 356 19.65 10.91 -39.32
C HIS A 356 20.56 10.39 -40.43
N THR A 357 19.98 9.69 -41.39
CA THR A 357 20.68 9.18 -42.59
C THR A 357 19.98 9.69 -43.85
N ASP A 358 20.64 9.56 -45.00
CA ASP A 358 20.04 9.89 -46.31
C ASP A 358 18.78 9.04 -46.62
N ASP A 359 18.61 7.93 -45.90
CA ASP A 359 17.58 6.92 -46.11
C ASP A 359 16.48 6.90 -45.02
N GLY A 360 16.54 7.79 -44.01
CA GLY A 360 15.61 7.83 -42.88
C GLY A 360 16.31 7.95 -41.52
N LEU A 361 15.64 7.52 -40.45
CA LEU A 361 16.20 7.49 -39.09
C LEU A 361 16.82 6.14 -38.76
N GLU A 362 18.03 6.13 -38.23
CA GLU A 362 18.67 4.96 -37.63
C GLU A 362 18.53 5.02 -36.11
N LEU A 363 18.01 3.95 -35.50
CA LEU A 363 17.83 3.86 -34.04
C LEU A 363 18.66 2.71 -33.48
N ILE A 364 19.51 3.03 -32.51
CA ILE A 364 20.32 2.06 -31.77
C ILE A 364 19.86 2.10 -30.31
N ALA A 365 19.41 0.95 -29.81
CA ALA A 365 19.05 0.76 -28.41
C ALA A 365 20.15 -0.04 -27.72
N ASN A 366 20.81 0.59 -26.75
CA ASN A 366 21.73 -0.09 -25.86
C ASN A 366 20.90 -0.66 -24.71
N ILE A 367 20.84 -1.98 -24.63
CA ILE A 367 20.07 -2.70 -23.63
C ILE A 367 21.06 -3.40 -22.69
N GLU A 368 21.02 -3.02 -21.42
CA GLU A 368 21.69 -3.75 -20.35
C GLU A 368 21.07 -5.14 -20.23
N ASN A 369 21.87 -6.17 -19.93
CA ASN A 369 21.40 -7.55 -19.76
C ASN A 369 20.65 -8.09 -21.00
N ALA A 370 21.11 -7.74 -22.20
CA ALA A 370 20.52 -8.14 -23.47
C ALA A 370 20.43 -9.65 -23.69
N GLU A 371 21.25 -10.45 -23.01
CA GLU A 371 21.23 -11.92 -23.07
C GLU A 371 19.89 -12.56 -22.63
N PHE A 372 19.05 -11.78 -21.91
CA PHE A 372 17.71 -12.17 -21.49
C PHE A 372 16.61 -11.70 -22.46
N VAL A 373 16.94 -10.86 -23.46
CA VAL A 373 16.02 -10.43 -24.51
C VAL A 373 16.07 -11.45 -25.65
N GLU A 374 14.94 -12.08 -25.95
CA GLU A 374 14.85 -12.93 -27.15
C GLU A 374 14.56 -12.07 -28.38
N ASN A 375 13.63 -11.12 -28.25
CA ASN A 375 13.28 -10.19 -29.31
C ASN A 375 13.13 -8.78 -28.75
N CYS A 376 13.61 -7.81 -29.51
CA CYS A 376 13.38 -6.39 -29.27
C CYS A 376 12.60 -5.84 -30.45
N HIS A 377 11.47 -5.19 -30.16
CA HIS A 377 10.60 -4.59 -31.15
C HIS A 377 10.56 -3.09 -30.98
N LEU A 378 10.79 -2.38 -32.08
CA LEU A 378 10.59 -0.95 -32.18
C LEU A 378 9.19 -0.69 -32.73
N LEU A 379 8.35 -0.08 -31.91
CA LEU A 379 7.04 0.42 -32.29
C LEU A 379 7.18 1.92 -32.56
N TRP A 380 6.73 2.40 -33.71
CA TRP A 380 6.73 3.83 -34.00
C TRP A 380 5.44 4.26 -34.68
N ARG A 381 5.09 5.54 -34.51
CA ARG A 381 3.95 6.14 -35.21
C ARG A 381 4.15 7.62 -35.46
N ASN A 382 3.59 8.08 -36.58
CA ASN A 382 3.40 9.50 -36.93
C ASN A 382 1.90 9.87 -36.98
N ASP A 383 1.02 8.89 -37.18
CA ASP A 383 -0.42 9.01 -36.97
C ASP A 383 -0.80 8.45 -35.58
N PRO A 384 -1.54 9.19 -34.74
CA PRO A 384 -1.95 8.72 -33.41
C PRO A 384 -2.81 7.44 -33.42
N THR A 385 -3.27 6.97 -34.58
CA THR A 385 -4.13 5.79 -34.73
C THR A 385 -3.41 4.55 -35.30
N ASP A 386 -2.20 4.67 -35.84
CA ASP A 386 -1.52 3.56 -36.52
C ASP A 386 -0.10 3.34 -35.99
N TRP A 387 0.16 2.19 -35.38
CA TRP A 387 1.49 1.80 -34.90
C TRP A 387 2.16 0.89 -35.92
N HIS A 388 3.37 1.24 -36.33
CA HIS A 388 4.24 0.42 -37.13
C HIS A 388 5.24 -0.32 -36.24
N GLU A 389 5.43 -1.61 -36.49
CA GLU A 389 6.34 -2.46 -35.74
C GLU A 389 7.53 -2.87 -36.61
N VAL A 390 8.72 -2.83 -36.02
CA VAL A 390 9.97 -3.23 -36.64
C VAL A 390 10.73 -4.10 -35.66
N ALA A 391 11.04 -5.33 -36.05
CA ALA A 391 11.97 -6.17 -35.29
C ALA A 391 13.38 -5.55 -35.34
N MET A 392 14.03 -5.44 -34.19
CA MET A 392 15.41 -4.97 -34.08
C MET A 392 16.36 -6.16 -34.22
N GLU A 393 17.51 -5.94 -34.87
CA GLU A 393 18.55 -6.97 -34.99
C GLU A 393 19.53 -6.87 -33.81
N GLU A 394 19.81 -7.99 -33.15
CA GLU A 394 20.83 -8.05 -32.11
C GLU A 394 22.24 -7.88 -32.74
N SER A 395 23.02 -6.97 -32.19
CA SER A 395 24.41 -6.75 -32.57
C SER A 395 25.32 -7.73 -31.86
N ALA A 396 26.52 -7.94 -32.39
CA ALA A 396 27.53 -8.82 -31.79
C ALA A 396 28.02 -8.37 -30.39
N MET A 397 27.62 -7.19 -29.90
CA MET A 397 27.99 -6.64 -28.60
C MET A 397 26.83 -6.63 -27.59
N GLY A 398 25.70 -7.30 -27.89
CA GLY A 398 24.52 -7.28 -27.00
C GLY A 398 23.77 -5.95 -27.03
N SER A 399 23.99 -5.10 -28.04
CA SER A 399 23.11 -3.96 -28.31
C SER A 399 22.09 -4.36 -29.38
N PHE A 400 20.88 -3.81 -29.33
CA PHE A 400 19.89 -4.04 -30.38
C PHE A 400 19.88 -2.85 -31.33
N THR A 401 20.09 -3.12 -32.61
CA THR A 401 20.09 -2.09 -33.65
C THR A 401 18.88 -2.29 -34.54
N ALA A 402 18.07 -1.25 -34.67
CA ALA A 402 17.06 -1.19 -35.72
C ALA A 402 17.53 -0.20 -36.78
N VAL A 403 18.04 -0.74 -37.88
CA VAL A 403 18.16 0.03 -39.11
C VAL A 403 16.81 -0.06 -39.82
N THR A 404 15.82 0.66 -39.29
CA THR A 404 14.54 0.81 -39.99
C THR A 404 14.55 2.08 -40.80
N LYS A 405 14.16 2.01 -42.08
CA LYS A 405 13.89 3.22 -42.86
C LYS A 405 12.55 3.78 -42.42
N ILE A 406 12.50 4.38 -41.23
CA ILE A 406 11.35 5.20 -40.84
C ILE A 406 11.32 6.35 -41.84
N PRO A 407 10.24 6.50 -42.64
CA PRO A 407 10.11 7.64 -43.52
C PRO A 407 10.31 8.89 -42.69
N ALA A 408 11.27 9.73 -43.09
CA ALA A 408 11.39 11.04 -42.47
C ALA A 408 10.00 11.68 -42.53
N PRO A 409 9.49 12.20 -41.41
CA PRO A 409 8.22 12.89 -41.41
C PRO A 409 8.21 13.92 -42.54
N GLY A 410 7.06 14.08 -43.20
CA GLY A 410 6.91 15.08 -44.25
C GLY A 410 7.34 16.44 -43.71
N THR A 411 7.90 17.30 -44.56
CA THR A 411 8.41 18.63 -44.18
C THR A 411 7.31 19.62 -43.75
N GLY A 412 6.23 19.16 -43.13
CA GLY A 412 5.12 19.94 -42.60
C GLY A 412 5.35 20.36 -41.15
N GLU A 413 4.78 21.51 -40.77
CA GLU A 413 5.13 22.24 -39.53
C GLU A 413 4.71 21.58 -38.19
N ASN A 414 4.21 20.34 -38.14
CA ASN A 414 3.82 19.67 -36.88
C ASN A 414 3.83 18.14 -36.98
N GLU A 415 4.98 17.53 -37.27
CA GLU A 415 5.09 16.07 -37.22
C GLU A 415 5.94 15.67 -36.01
N SER A 416 5.28 15.30 -34.90
CA SER A 416 5.90 14.57 -33.81
C SER A 416 5.82 13.07 -34.09
N MET A 417 6.89 12.35 -33.79
CA MET A 417 6.94 10.90 -33.87
C MET A 417 6.96 10.34 -32.46
N GLN A 418 6.14 9.32 -32.21
CA GLN A 418 6.23 8.56 -30.97
C GLN A 418 6.92 7.24 -31.23
N VAL A 419 7.86 6.90 -30.35
CA VAL A 419 8.64 5.66 -30.42
C VAL A 419 8.43 4.90 -29.13
N ARG A 420 8.25 3.58 -29.23
CA ARG A 420 8.15 2.66 -28.12
C ARG A 420 9.06 1.47 -28.35
N PHE A 421 9.74 1.03 -27.30
CA PHE A 421 10.48 -0.22 -27.31
C PHE A 421 9.67 -1.25 -26.56
N ALA A 422 9.51 -2.44 -27.15
CA ALA A 422 8.93 -3.59 -26.49
C ALA A 422 9.99 -4.69 -26.42
N LEU A 423 10.44 -5.00 -25.21
CA LEU A 423 11.40 -6.08 -24.95
C LEU A 423 10.62 -7.33 -24.57
N THR A 424 10.90 -8.46 -25.21
CA THR A 424 10.29 -9.76 -24.87
C THR A 424 11.35 -10.77 -24.44
N ASP A 425 11.03 -11.56 -23.43
CA ASP A 425 11.88 -12.66 -22.99
C ASP A 425 11.72 -13.90 -23.89
N ARG A 426 12.45 -14.97 -23.55
CA ARG A 426 12.37 -16.27 -24.25
C ARG A 426 11.04 -17.00 -24.14
N SER A 427 10.13 -16.53 -23.29
CA SER A 427 8.77 -17.06 -23.18
C SER A 427 7.79 -16.28 -24.07
N GLY A 428 8.24 -15.17 -24.67
CA GLY A 428 7.42 -14.24 -25.43
C GLY A 428 6.63 -13.26 -24.56
N GLU A 429 6.91 -13.19 -23.25
CA GLU A 429 6.27 -12.24 -22.35
C GLU A 429 6.95 -10.87 -22.47
N CYS A 430 6.14 -9.80 -22.50
CA CYS A 430 6.67 -8.44 -22.56
C CYS A 430 7.29 -8.08 -21.21
N ILE A 431 8.60 -7.87 -21.21
CA ILE A 431 9.38 -7.57 -20.01
C ILE A 431 9.25 -6.08 -19.65
N LYS A 432 9.28 -5.21 -20.67
CA LYS A 432 9.31 -3.75 -20.50
C LYS A 432 8.80 -3.03 -21.74
N THR A 433 8.09 -1.93 -21.52
CA THR A 433 7.78 -0.93 -22.55
C THR A 433 8.19 0.46 -22.12
N GLU A 434 8.99 1.14 -22.94
CA GLU A 434 9.35 2.55 -22.73
C GLU A 434 8.92 3.39 -23.93
N ALA A 435 8.43 4.60 -23.68
CA ALA A 435 7.89 5.50 -24.71
C ALA A 435 8.64 6.83 -24.74
N TYR A 436 8.92 7.31 -25.95
CA TYR A 436 9.63 8.56 -26.21
C TYR A 436 8.85 9.39 -27.25
N ASP A 437 8.72 10.68 -26.97
CA ASP A 437 8.19 11.67 -27.92
C ASP A 437 9.35 12.39 -28.59
N TYR A 438 9.44 12.28 -29.93
CA TYR A 438 10.46 12.94 -30.73
C TYR A 438 9.83 14.03 -31.59
N SER A 439 10.30 15.26 -31.43
CA SER A 439 9.84 16.43 -32.20
C SER A 439 10.96 17.00 -33.05
N PHE A 440 10.74 17.09 -34.36
CA PHE A 440 11.69 17.65 -35.32
C PHE A 440 11.62 19.17 -35.27
N TYR A 441 12.53 19.79 -34.53
CA TYR A 441 12.75 21.23 -34.65
C TYR A 441 13.90 21.45 -35.64
N GLU A 442 13.56 21.78 -36.89
CA GLU A 442 14.50 22.55 -37.70
C GLU A 442 14.69 23.89 -36.99
N SER A 443 15.81 24.04 -36.29
CA SER A 443 16.20 25.36 -35.80
C SER A 443 16.35 26.24 -37.04
N PRO A 444 15.54 27.30 -37.21
CA PRO A 444 15.63 28.12 -38.41
C PRO A 444 17.07 28.60 -38.50
N ILE A 445 17.75 28.23 -39.59
CA ILE A 445 19.09 28.73 -39.87
C ILE A 445 19.00 30.24 -39.66
N PRO A 446 19.73 30.83 -38.69
CA PRO A 446 19.64 32.25 -38.47
C PRO A 446 20.08 32.91 -39.77
N THR A 447 19.11 33.46 -40.51
CA THR A 447 19.41 34.22 -41.72
C THR A 447 20.29 35.35 -41.25
N SER A 448 21.59 35.27 -41.57
CA SER A 448 22.55 36.31 -41.23
C SER A 448 21.95 37.64 -41.68
N PRO A 449 21.90 38.68 -40.81
CA PRO A 449 21.50 40.01 -41.25
C PRO A 449 22.43 40.41 -42.41
N ALA A 450 21.86 41.01 -43.45
CA ALA A 450 22.60 41.45 -44.63
C ALA A 450 23.79 42.32 -44.20
N ILE A 451 25.00 41.79 -44.37
CA ILE A 451 26.25 42.50 -44.08
C ILE A 451 26.50 43.51 -45.21
N SER A 452 26.39 44.81 -44.89
CA SER A 452 26.91 45.89 -45.73
C SER A 452 28.42 45.77 -45.91
N PRO A 453 29.01 46.20 -47.05
CA PRO A 453 30.40 45.89 -47.36
C PRO A 453 31.39 46.68 -46.50
N LEU A 454 32.32 45.92 -45.89
CA LEU A 454 33.74 46.20 -45.60
C LEU A 454 34.14 47.35 -44.64
N ILE A 455 34.70 46.94 -43.50
CA ILE A 455 35.96 47.47 -42.95
C ILE A 455 36.89 46.27 -42.70
N PRO A 456 38.14 46.25 -43.21
CA PRO A 456 39.04 45.11 -43.02
C PRO A 456 39.74 45.17 -41.65
N GLY A 457 39.63 44.07 -40.89
CA GLY A 457 40.56 43.76 -39.81
C GLY A 457 39.93 43.23 -38.53
N ALA A 458 39.65 41.93 -38.47
CA ALA A 458 39.78 41.11 -37.26
C ALA A 458 39.57 39.63 -37.61
N VAL A 459 40.52 38.81 -37.20
CA VAL A 459 40.43 37.34 -37.21
C VAL A 459 39.55 36.90 -36.05
N ALA A 460 38.53 36.09 -36.31
CA ALA A 460 37.81 35.36 -35.27
C ALA A 460 37.65 33.89 -35.69
N VAL A 461 38.11 33.01 -34.81
CA VAL A 461 37.99 31.56 -34.82
C VAL A 461 36.52 31.17 -34.64
N VAL A 462 35.99 30.30 -35.51
CA VAL A 462 34.64 29.73 -35.34
C VAL A 462 34.77 28.31 -34.80
N THR A 463 34.23 28.13 -33.60
CA THR A 463 34.04 26.88 -32.86
C THR A 463 32.86 26.10 -33.45
N LEU A 464 33.02 24.78 -33.60
CA LEU A 464 31.94 23.82 -33.92
C LEU A 464 30.87 23.83 -32.82
N ILE A 465 29.59 23.94 -33.16
CA ILE A 465 28.47 23.68 -32.24
C ILE A 465 27.88 22.32 -32.60
N GLY A 466 27.96 21.40 -31.64
CA GLY A 466 27.26 20.11 -31.65
C GLY A 466 25.82 20.25 -31.18
N ILE A 467 24.97 19.35 -31.66
CA ILE A 467 23.55 19.21 -31.32
C ILE A 467 23.43 18.68 -29.89
N VAL A 468 22.55 19.28 -29.09
CA VAL A 468 22.22 18.87 -27.72
C VAL A 468 20.86 18.16 -27.75
N VAL A 469 20.82 16.90 -27.32
CA VAL A 469 19.59 16.17 -26.99
C VAL A 469 19.31 16.40 -25.50
N ILE A 470 18.15 16.94 -25.16
CA ILE A 470 17.71 17.08 -23.76
C ILE A 470 16.89 15.84 -23.42
N ALA A 471 17.51 14.88 -22.73
CA ALA A 471 16.80 13.84 -21.99
C ALA A 471 16.46 14.39 -20.60
N ASN A 472 15.16 14.43 -20.29
CA ASN A 472 14.67 14.89 -18.99
C ASN A 472 14.73 13.71 -18.01
N GLN A 473 15.79 13.63 -17.19
CA GLN A 473 15.79 12.84 -15.96
C GLN A 473 16.33 13.69 -14.81
N LEU A 474 15.45 13.98 -13.85
CA LEU A 474 15.82 14.54 -12.55
C LEU A 474 16.15 13.39 -11.61
N GLY A 475 17.43 13.29 -11.24
CA GLY A 475 17.91 12.31 -10.27
C GLY A 475 19.36 12.56 -9.85
N LEU A 476 19.54 13.38 -8.81
CA LEU A 476 20.63 13.31 -7.83
C LEU A 476 22.10 13.43 -8.32
N LEU A 477 22.65 14.65 -8.30
CA LEU A 477 24.09 14.91 -8.17
C LEU A 477 24.41 15.40 -6.75
N LYS A 478 24.93 14.48 -5.91
CA LYS A 478 25.61 14.81 -4.65
C LYS A 478 26.93 15.53 -4.97
N PHE A 479 26.99 16.83 -4.69
CA PHE A 479 28.25 17.58 -4.67
C PHE A 479 29.03 17.25 -3.38
N ARG A 480 30.15 16.54 -3.53
CA ARG A 480 31.16 16.35 -2.48
C ARG A 480 32.20 17.48 -2.60
N GLY A 481 31.94 18.60 -1.94
CA GLY A 481 32.91 19.68 -1.79
C GLY A 481 33.91 19.35 -0.68
N ARG A 482 35.20 19.34 -1.01
CA ARG A 482 36.31 19.31 -0.05
C ARG A 482 37.34 20.35 -0.48
N SER A 483 37.52 21.39 0.32
CA SER A 483 38.83 22.03 0.56
C SER A 483 38.72 23.11 1.64
N GLU A 484 39.56 22.94 2.66
CA GLU A 484 40.05 23.91 3.66
C GLU A 484 39.07 24.51 4.68
#